data_AF-A0AAE0FA83-F1
#
_entry.id   AF-A0AAE0FA83-F1
#
_cell.length_a   1.000
_cell.length_b   1.000
_cell.length_c   1.000
_cell.angle_alpha   90.00
_cell.angle_beta   90.00
_cell.angle_gamma   90.00
#
_symmetry.space_group_name_H-M   'P 1'
#
loop_
_entity.id
_entity.type
_entity.pdbx_description
1 polymer ?
#
loop_
_entity_poly.entity_id
_entity_poly.type
_entity_poly.pdbx_seq_one_letter_code
_entity_poly.pdbx_strand_id
1 'polypeptide(L)'
;MRTLIGRVAGLVGHFAHSPKANGKFKAVMLALYDDFQELESRNDTRWSSTFKMLAKVWRLRTAISVYFNIHDGDNKVQLTLSEWNEVRACIGVLEAHHDVHIDIQGGRTSFVASTIEALAETRAMVNSSTFELSTVQGCELSPMDYLQ
;
A
#
# COMPACT_ATOMS: atom_id res chain seq x y z
N MET A 1 -2.65 -13.92 0.41
CA MET A 1 -3.38 -12.63 0.50
C MET A 1 -3.93 -12.29 1.89
N ARG A 2 -4.87 -13.06 2.49
CA ARG A 2 -5.45 -12.72 3.81
C ARG A 2 -4.41 -12.59 4.93
N THR A 3 -3.41 -13.48 4.93
CA THR A 3 -2.28 -13.47 5.88
C THR A 3 -1.39 -12.23 5.71
N LEU A 4 -1.06 -11.88 4.47
CA LEU A 4 -0.26 -10.68 4.15
C LEU A 4 -0.96 -9.40 4.61
N ILE A 5 -2.24 -9.23 4.27
CA ILE A 5 -3.02 -8.05 4.68
C ILE A 5 -3.08 -7.96 6.21
N GLY A 6 -3.22 -9.09 6.90
CA GLY A 6 -3.17 -9.15 8.36
C GLY A 6 -1.80 -8.70 8.92
N ARG A 7 -0.70 -9.13 8.30
CA ARG A 7 0.65 -8.68 8.67
C ARG A 7 0.83 -7.18 8.46
N VAL A 8 0.42 -6.64 7.32
CA VAL A 8 0.48 -5.20 7.04
C VAL A 8 -0.36 -4.41 8.03
N ALA A 9 -1.58 -4.86 8.31
CA ALA A 9 -2.44 -4.23 9.32
C ALA A 9 -1.81 -4.27 10.72
N GLY A 10 -1.16 -5.37 11.09
CA GLY A 10 -0.43 -5.48 12.35
C GLY A 10 0.79 -4.56 12.42
N LEU A 11 1.49 -4.35 11.30
CA LEU A 11 2.59 -3.39 11.18
C LEU A 11 2.07 -1.94 11.34
N VAL A 12 0.99 -1.59 10.66
CA VAL A 12 0.38 -0.26 10.82
C VAL A 12 -0.13 -0.05 12.25
N GLY A 13 -0.76 -1.08 12.83
CA GLY A 13 -1.21 -1.08 14.22
C GLY A 13 -0.08 -0.86 15.24
N HIS A 14 1.13 -1.34 14.96
CA HIS A 14 2.31 -1.07 15.81
C HIS A 14 2.58 0.42 15.94
N PHE A 15 2.58 1.15 14.82
CA PHE A 15 2.77 2.60 14.83
C PHE A 15 1.55 3.34 15.38
N ALA A 16 0.33 2.87 15.08
CA ALA A 16 -0.89 3.51 15.57
C ALA A 16 -1.07 3.40 17.10
N HIS A 17 -0.67 2.28 17.70
CA HIS A 17 -0.92 2.00 19.12
C HIS A 17 0.28 2.23 20.04
N SER A 18 1.48 2.42 19.49
CA SER A 18 2.69 2.70 20.28
C SER A 18 3.16 4.14 20.02
N PRO A 19 2.90 5.10 20.93
CA PRO A 19 3.39 6.47 20.79
C PRO A 19 4.91 6.54 20.66
N LYS A 20 5.63 5.61 21.33
CA LYS A 20 7.08 5.48 21.22
C LYS A 20 7.51 5.06 19.81
N ALA A 21 6.86 4.05 19.23
CA ALA A 21 7.15 3.61 17.86
C ALA A 21 6.80 4.71 16.85
N ASN A 22 5.65 5.36 17.01
CA ASN A 22 5.23 6.46 16.15
C ASN A 22 6.20 7.65 16.22
N GLY A 23 6.65 8.03 17.41
CA GLY A 23 7.61 9.12 17.59
C GLY A 23 8.96 8.82 16.91
N LYS A 24 9.46 7.60 17.06
CA LYS A 24 10.67 7.13 16.35
C LYS A 24 10.47 7.11 14.83
N PHE A 25 9.34 6.59 14.35
CA PHE A 25 9.02 6.55 12.92
C PHE A 25 8.90 7.96 12.33
N LYS A 26 8.27 8.89 13.06
CA LYS A 26 8.20 10.30 12.68
C LYS A 26 9.59 10.92 12.56
N ALA A 27 10.50 10.62 13.48
CA ALA A 27 11.89 11.08 13.38
C ALA A 27 12.59 10.56 12.11
N VAL A 28 12.41 9.27 11.78
CA VAL A 28 12.92 8.68 10.54
C VAL A 28 12.32 9.36 9.30
N MET A 29 11.01 9.60 9.29
CA MET A 29 10.34 10.26 8.17
C MET A 29 10.83 11.69 7.95
N LEU A 30 10.93 12.48 9.02
CA LEU A 30 11.40 13.87 8.93
C LEU A 30 12.85 13.94 8.47
N ALA A 31 13.68 12.94 8.81
CA ALA A 31 15.05 12.85 8.30
C ALA A 31 15.14 12.51 6.80
N LEU A 32 14.17 11.78 6.25
CA LEU A 32 14.19 11.30 4.86
C LEU A 32 13.43 12.19 3.87
N TYR A 33 12.33 12.81 4.30
CA TYR A 33 11.36 13.45 3.39
C TYR A 33 11.00 14.88 3.75
N ASP A 34 11.51 15.42 4.88
CA ASP A 34 11.18 16.76 5.40
C ASP A 34 9.66 16.99 5.67
N ASP A 35 8.86 15.93 5.60
CA ASP A 35 7.43 15.90 5.92
C ASP A 35 7.06 14.59 6.61
N PHE A 36 6.09 14.65 7.52
CA PHE A 36 5.58 13.49 8.22
C PHE A 36 4.19 13.12 7.69
N GLN A 37 4.06 11.86 7.26
CA GLN A 37 2.79 11.33 6.78
C GLN A 37 2.40 10.10 7.59
N GLU A 38 1.24 10.16 8.22
CA GLU A 38 0.72 9.03 8.99
C GLU A 38 0.39 7.84 8.09
N LEU A 39 0.62 6.65 8.62
CA LEU A 39 0.15 5.40 8.03
C LEU A 39 -1.37 5.31 8.14
N GLU A 40 -2.02 4.72 7.14
CA GLU A 40 -3.47 4.60 7.10
C GLU A 40 -3.91 3.25 7.65
N SER A 41 -4.60 3.26 8.79
CA SER A 41 -5.19 2.05 9.37
C SER A 41 -6.32 1.50 8.49
N ARG A 42 -6.38 0.18 8.40
CA ARG A 42 -7.51 -0.51 7.77
C ARG A 42 -8.81 -0.20 8.52
N ASN A 43 -9.87 0.05 7.76
CA ASN A 43 -11.22 0.23 8.28
C ASN A 43 -12.18 -0.70 7.55
N ASP A 44 -12.66 -1.73 8.24
CA ASP A 44 -13.51 -2.77 7.65
C ASP A 44 -14.86 -2.27 7.14
N THR A 45 -15.30 -1.08 7.54
CA THR A 45 -16.55 -0.45 7.04
C THR A 45 -16.34 0.32 5.73
N ARG A 46 -15.09 0.58 5.34
CA ARG A 46 -14.74 1.32 4.13
C ARG A 46 -14.11 0.37 3.12
N TRP A 47 -14.82 0.11 2.03
CA TRP A 47 -14.42 -0.85 0.99
C TRP A 47 -13.00 -0.59 0.41
N SER A 48 -12.58 0.68 0.28
CA SER A 48 -11.25 1.06 -0.23
C SER A 48 -10.15 1.12 0.83
N SER A 49 -10.44 0.84 2.10
CA SER A 49 -9.45 1.00 3.18
C SER A 49 -8.25 0.07 3.03
N THR A 50 -8.46 -1.13 2.48
CA THR A 50 -7.37 -2.09 2.23
C THR A 50 -6.42 -1.55 1.16
N PHE A 51 -6.96 -1.05 0.04
CA PHE A 51 -6.16 -0.42 -1.00
C PHE A 51 -5.36 0.76 -0.44
N LYS A 52 -6.02 1.69 0.26
CA LYS A 52 -5.38 2.88 0.81
C LYS A 52 -4.27 2.56 1.82
N MET A 53 -4.51 1.59 2.72
CA MET A 53 -3.50 1.10 3.65
C MET A 53 -2.29 0.53 2.91
N LEU A 54 -2.51 -0.37 1.95
CA LEU A 54 -1.43 -1.00 1.19
C LEU A 54 -0.62 0.03 0.39
N ALA A 55 -1.32 0.92 -0.33
CA ALA A 55 -0.69 1.99 -1.12
C ALA A 55 0.14 2.93 -0.24
N LYS A 56 -0.37 3.31 0.94
CA LYS A 56 0.36 4.18 1.87
C LYS A 56 1.59 3.48 2.45
N VAL A 57 1.47 2.22 2.83
CA VAL A 57 2.59 1.39 3.32
C VAL A 57 3.66 1.22 2.24
N TRP A 58 3.26 0.97 0.99
CA TRP A 58 4.19 0.86 -0.14
C TRP A 58 4.91 2.17 -0.45
N ARG A 59 4.19 3.30 -0.39
CA ARG A 59 4.77 4.63 -0.57
C ARG A 59 5.82 4.94 0.49
N LEU A 60 5.56 4.55 1.73
CA LEU A 60 6.46 4.80 2.87
C LEU A 60 7.43 3.64 3.15
N ARG A 61 7.59 2.67 2.23
CA ARG A 61 8.37 1.45 2.44
C ARG A 61 9.82 1.70 2.86
N THR A 62 10.46 2.75 2.33
CA THR A 62 11.85 3.09 2.66
C THR A 62 11.96 3.55 4.11
N ALA A 63 11.13 4.51 4.54
CA ALA A 63 11.11 4.93 5.95
C ALA A 63 10.75 3.79 6.90
N ILE A 64 9.81 2.92 6.52
CA ILE A 64 9.46 1.73 7.31
C ILE A 64 10.68 0.80 7.43
N SER A 65 11.40 0.58 6.33
CA SER A 65 12.56 -0.31 6.33
C SER A 65 13.72 0.25 7.17
N VAL A 66 13.99 1.54 7.04
CA VAL A 66 14.99 2.25 7.85
C VAL A 66 14.63 2.19 9.33
N TYR A 67 13.36 2.38 9.70
CA TYR A 67 12.89 2.25 11.08
C TYR A 67 13.26 0.90 11.69
N PHE A 68 12.94 -0.21 11.00
CA PHE A 68 13.20 -1.54 11.52
C PHE A 68 14.69 -1.87 11.54
N ASN A 69 15.47 -1.42 10.55
CA ASN A 69 16.93 -1.57 10.56
C ASN A 69 17.59 -0.87 11.76
N ILE A 70 17.14 0.35 12.12
CA ILE A 70 17.68 1.10 13.27
C ILE A 70 17.17 0.51 14.60
N HIS A 71 16.02 -0.16 14.59
CA HIS A 71 15.32 -0.64 15.78
C HIS A 71 15.07 -2.16 15.74
N ASP A 72 16.09 -2.93 15.35
CA ASP A 72 16.07 -4.39 15.14
C ASP A 72 15.78 -5.24 16.42
N GLY A 73 15.33 -4.60 17.51
CA GLY A 73 14.90 -5.25 18.75
C GLY A 73 13.44 -5.01 19.13
N ASP A 74 12.67 -4.27 18.32
CA ASP A 74 11.24 -4.09 18.57
C ASP A 74 10.48 -5.40 18.26
N ASN A 75 9.42 -5.70 19.03
CA ASN A 75 8.64 -6.95 18.94
C ASN A 75 7.96 -7.23 17.59
N LYS A 76 8.13 -6.36 16.59
CA LYS A 76 7.54 -6.47 15.25
C LYS A 76 8.65 -6.56 14.23
N VAL A 77 8.47 -7.47 13.28
CA VAL A 77 9.41 -7.75 12.20
C VAL A 77 8.94 -7.04 10.94
N GLN A 78 9.89 -6.47 10.21
CA GLN A 78 9.66 -5.89 8.88
C GLN A 78 9.05 -6.93 7.91
N LEU A 79 8.41 -6.45 6.85
CA LEU A 79 8.03 -7.30 5.72
C LEU A 79 9.29 -7.78 4.98
N THR A 80 9.25 -9.04 4.55
CA THR A 80 10.30 -9.61 3.68
C THR A 80 10.20 -9.04 2.26
N LEU A 81 11.26 -9.20 1.45
CA LEU A 81 11.23 -8.77 0.05
C LEU A 81 10.08 -9.41 -0.75
N SER A 82 9.80 -10.70 -0.52
CA SER A 82 8.66 -11.38 -1.15
C SER A 82 7.34 -10.72 -0.79
N GLU A 83 7.16 -10.36 0.48
CA GLU A 83 5.94 -9.72 0.96
C GLU A 83 5.77 -8.30 0.43
N TRP A 84 6.88 -7.56 0.29
CA TRP A 84 6.87 -6.27 -0.39
C TRP A 84 6.41 -6.40 -1.85
N ASN A 85 6.92 -7.39 -2.57
CA ASN A 85 6.49 -7.66 -3.94
C ASN A 85 5.02 -8.06 -4.03
N GLU A 86 4.53 -8.88 -3.09
CA GLU A 86 3.11 -9.22 -3.01
C GLU A 86 2.24 -8.00 -2.69
N VAL A 87 2.67 -7.10 -1.80
CA VAL A 87 1.97 -5.83 -1.53
C VAL A 87 1.85 -5.01 -2.80
N ARG A 88 2.94 -4.88 -3.57
CA ARG A 88 2.95 -4.17 -4.86
C ARG A 88 1.97 -4.79 -5.85
N ALA A 89 1.96 -6.12 -5.99
CA ALA A 89 1.04 -6.82 -6.87
C ALA A 89 -0.43 -6.63 -6.45
N CYS A 90 -0.72 -6.70 -5.14
CA CYS A 90 -2.05 -6.44 -4.61
C CYS A 90 -2.51 -4.99 -4.89
N ILE A 91 -1.62 -4.01 -4.78
CA ILE A 91 -1.94 -2.61 -5.09
C ILE A 91 -2.36 -2.48 -6.55
N GLY A 92 -1.61 -3.03 -7.49
CA GLY A 92 -1.94 -2.94 -8.90
C GLY A 92 -3.34 -3.46 -9.21
N VAL A 93 -3.69 -4.65 -8.70
CA VAL A 93 -5.03 -5.21 -8.88
C VAL A 93 -6.10 -4.31 -8.28
N LEU A 94 -5.87 -3.80 -7.05
CA LEU A 94 -6.84 -2.99 -6.33
C LEU A 94 -6.98 -1.55 -6.87
N GLU A 95 -5.96 -1.02 -7.54
CA GLU A 95 -5.95 0.32 -8.12
C GLU A 95 -6.99 0.46 -9.22
N ALA A 96 -7.02 -0.47 -10.17
CA ALA A 96 -8.02 -0.47 -11.24
C ALA A 96 -9.46 -0.55 -10.69
N HIS A 97 -9.68 -1.35 -9.65
CA HIS A 97 -10.96 -1.39 -8.96
C HIS A 97 -11.28 -0.09 -8.21
N HIS A 98 -10.26 0.60 -7.70
CA HIS A 98 -10.43 1.85 -7.00
C HIS A 98 -10.92 2.96 -7.93
N ASP A 99 -10.29 3.06 -9.09
CA ASP A 99 -10.57 4.08 -10.10
C ASP A 99 -11.97 3.91 -10.70
N VAL A 100 -12.31 2.69 -11.12
CA VAL A 100 -13.66 2.34 -11.60
C VAL A 100 -14.74 2.78 -10.61
N HIS A 101 -14.52 2.54 -9.32
CA HIS A 101 -15.50 2.91 -8.32
C HIS A 101 -15.56 4.43 -8.09
N ILE A 102 -14.43 5.15 -8.12
CA ILE A 102 -14.44 6.62 -8.05
C ILE A 102 -15.27 7.17 -9.21
N ASP A 103 -15.10 6.63 -10.42
CA ASP A 103 -15.85 7.04 -11.60
C ASP A 103 -17.35 6.74 -11.47
N ILE A 104 -17.71 5.55 -10.97
CA ILE A 104 -19.11 5.18 -10.69
C ILE A 104 -19.74 6.10 -9.63
N GLN A 105 -19.01 6.47 -8.57
CA GLN A 105 -19.53 7.37 -7.55
C GLN A 105 -19.60 8.84 -7.99
N GLY A 106 -18.71 9.26 -8.90
CA GLY A 106 -18.67 10.61 -9.46
C GLY A 106 -19.68 10.84 -10.60
N GLY A 107 -20.07 9.78 -11.31
CA GLY A 107 -20.96 9.83 -12.48
C GLY A 107 -22.46 9.86 -12.11
N ARG A 108 -23.19 10.88 -12.57
CA ARG A 108 -24.67 10.99 -12.40
C ARG A 108 -25.49 10.28 -13.49
N THR A 109 -24.89 9.59 -14.45
CA THR A 109 -25.61 9.09 -15.64
C THR A 109 -25.05 7.77 -16.19
N SER A 110 -25.98 6.89 -16.61
CA SER A 110 -25.82 5.53 -17.17
C SER A 110 -25.20 4.43 -16.27
N PHE A 111 -25.77 4.28 -15.09
CA PHE A 111 -25.37 3.34 -14.03
C PHE A 111 -25.18 1.86 -14.44
N VAL A 112 -25.93 1.33 -15.42
CA VAL A 112 -25.93 -0.12 -15.71
C VAL A 112 -24.92 -0.53 -16.78
N ALA A 113 -24.85 0.19 -17.90
CA ALA A 113 -23.95 -0.16 -19.00
C ALA A 113 -22.48 0.01 -18.61
N SER A 114 -22.13 1.13 -17.96
CA SER A 114 -20.77 1.40 -17.47
C SER A 114 -20.34 0.39 -16.39
N THR A 115 -21.26 -0.13 -15.59
CA THR A 115 -20.96 -1.19 -14.61
C THR A 115 -20.69 -2.53 -15.30
N ILE A 116 -21.40 -2.87 -16.38
CA ILE A 116 -21.16 -4.09 -17.16
C ILE A 116 -19.80 -4.03 -17.85
N GLU A 117 -19.45 -2.89 -18.43
CA GLU A 117 -18.15 -2.66 -19.06
C GLU A 117 -17.02 -2.76 -18.02
N ALA A 118 -17.14 -2.09 -16.88
CA ALA A 118 -16.18 -2.18 -15.80
C ALA A 118 -16.02 -3.61 -15.22
N LEU A 119 -17.11 -4.39 -15.14
CA LEU A 119 -17.06 -5.80 -14.73
C LEU A 119 -16.34 -6.66 -15.79
N ALA A 120 -16.53 -6.37 -17.07
CA ALA A 120 -15.86 -7.07 -18.16
C ALA A 120 -14.35 -6.76 -18.17
N GLU A 121 -13.96 -5.50 -17.97
CA GLU A 121 -12.55 -5.08 -17.84
C GLU A 121 -11.88 -5.71 -16.63
N THR A 122 -12.54 -5.66 -15.47
CA THR A 122 -12.11 -6.35 -14.25
C THR A 122 -11.86 -7.84 -14.51
N ARG A 123 -12.80 -8.50 -15.19
CA ARG A 123 -12.70 -9.93 -15.51
C ARG A 123 -11.55 -10.20 -16.49
N ALA A 124 -11.33 -9.32 -17.46
CA ALA A 124 -10.21 -9.44 -18.39
C ALA A 124 -8.86 -9.31 -17.66
N MET A 125 -8.71 -8.31 -16.79
CA MET A 125 -7.49 -8.08 -16.01
C MET A 125 -7.14 -9.24 -15.07
N VAL A 126 -8.14 -9.84 -14.42
CA VAL A 126 -7.93 -11.01 -13.54
C VAL A 126 -7.49 -12.25 -14.34
N ASN A 127 -7.95 -12.37 -15.59
CA ASN A 127 -7.64 -13.53 -16.44
C ASN A 127 -6.37 -13.35 -17.28
N SER A 128 -5.92 -12.12 -17.53
CA SER A 128 -4.63 -11.87 -18.17
C SER A 128 -3.51 -12.09 -17.15
N SER A 129 -2.73 -13.16 -17.31
CA SER A 129 -1.59 -13.51 -16.44
C SER A 129 -0.39 -12.54 -16.53
N THR A 130 -0.58 -11.35 -17.07
CA THR A 130 0.43 -10.31 -17.29
C THR A 130 -0.13 -8.98 -16.80
N PHE A 131 0.29 -8.60 -15.60
CA PHE A 131 -0.01 -7.29 -15.02
C PHE A 131 1.16 -6.37 -15.32
N GLU A 132 1.06 -5.58 -16.39
CA GLU A 132 1.96 -4.46 -16.63
C GLU A 132 1.55 -3.33 -15.68
N LEU A 133 2.23 -3.24 -14.54
CA LEU A 133 2.05 -2.15 -13.58
C LEU A 133 2.51 -0.86 -14.23
N SER A 134 1.60 0.07 -14.50
CA SER A 134 1.97 1.45 -14.79
C SER A 134 2.85 1.96 -13.65
N THR A 135 4.00 2.51 -14.01
CA THR A 135 4.94 3.08 -13.07
C THR A 135 4.21 4.16 -12.29
N VAL A 136 3.90 3.90 -11.01
CA VAL A 136 3.55 4.97 -10.07
C VAL A 136 4.71 5.94 -10.10
N GLN A 137 4.55 7.07 -10.80
CA GLN A 137 5.59 8.08 -10.93
C GLN A 137 5.97 8.57 -9.53
N GLY A 138 7.19 8.24 -9.12
CA GLY A 138 7.75 8.65 -7.84
C GLY A 138 8.79 7.66 -7.33
N CYS A 139 10.06 7.97 -7.59
CA CYS A 139 11.28 7.25 -7.20
C CYS A 139 11.69 6.08 -8.09
N GLU A 140 12.40 6.41 -9.18
CA GLU A 140 13.55 5.60 -9.61
C GLU A 140 14.54 5.53 -8.44
N LEU A 141 14.65 4.36 -7.81
CA LEU A 141 15.79 4.04 -6.94
C LEU A 141 16.67 3.08 -7.72
N SER A 142 17.94 3.50 -7.87
CA SER A 142 19.01 2.74 -8.51
C SER A 142 19.19 1.38 -7.83
N PRO A 143 19.49 0.29 -8.57
CA PRO A 143 19.69 -1.05 -8.00
C PRO A 143 20.86 -1.21 -7.00
N MET A 144 21.57 -0.12 -6.65
CA MET A 144 22.80 -0.15 -5.86
C MET A 144 22.60 0.08 -4.34
N ASP A 145 21.39 0.40 -3.87
CA ASP A 145 21.17 0.71 -2.45
C ASP A 145 20.92 -0.51 -1.54
N TYR A 146 21.14 -1.74 -2.05
CA TYR A 146 20.91 -2.97 -1.29
C TYR A 146 22.13 -3.56 -0.58
N LEU A 147 23.30 -2.91 -0.65
CA LEU A 147 24.48 -3.39 0.08
C LEU A 147 25.32 -2.23 0.61
N GLN A 148 25.10 -1.89 1.89
CA GLN A 148 26.15 -1.60 2.87
C GLN A 148 25.63 -1.71 4.30
#